data_AF-A0A7R7VEJ6-F1
#
_entry.id   AF-A0A7R7VEJ6-F1
#
_cell.length_a   1.000
_cell.length_b   1.000
_cell.length_c   1.000
_cell.angle_alpha   90.00
_cell.angle_beta   90.00
_cell.angle_gamma   90.00
#
_symmetry.space_group_name_H-M   'P 1'
#
loop_
_entity.id
_entity.type
_entity.pdbx_description
1 polymer ?
#
loop_
_entity_poly.entity_id
_entity_poly.type
_entity_poly.pdbx_seq_one_letter_code
_entity_poly.pdbx_strand_id
1 'polypeptide(L)'
;MPTAIVTGATGLTGAAIVRHLINDPAYTKIYTLSRSQPGIQHPKIQHAHLDLQDSASSMANSLSGVSADYIYFCAYLAKSDEEEAARVNGALLENFIKALEITGAIKQLKRFILTCGFKHYGVHLGVPKQPLVESDPRLEGGVGGVKWPSNFYYVQQRIVEDAAASGGWEWICTLPNDVIGYAKGNFMNEAASLGLYATICKTLPGSKLIFPGNKKNYFVYNCWTSAELHARFCLWASTAPGAGNNIFNVANGDTQSFQELWPRLAERFGCKIPADMFSPATTEAYANESTNMDMRTKHPITVHAQKMGLSKDHLLTMPPALRLPIDPAKWSQRDDVKEAWKKVQSKYNLDEDAWDKATWDFLTFALGREWGCVGNMNKARKLGWTDYEDTWDSFEHAFRMLEEGGVLPPVEQLKRDYS
;
A
#
# COMPACT_ATOMS: atom_id res chain seq x y z
N MET A 1 -19.53 -23.43 -9.67
CA MET A 1 -19.56 -22.01 -9.28
C MET A 1 -18.23 -21.70 -8.61
N PRO A 2 -17.57 -20.59 -8.96
CA PRO A 2 -16.24 -20.29 -8.45
C PRO A 2 -16.22 -20.14 -6.93
N THR A 3 -15.16 -20.66 -6.33
CA THR A 3 -14.85 -20.46 -4.91
C THR A 3 -13.52 -19.74 -4.76
N ALA A 4 -13.35 -19.06 -3.62
CA ALA A 4 -12.15 -18.26 -3.35
C ALA A 4 -11.55 -18.56 -1.98
N ILE A 5 -10.23 -18.44 -1.85
CA ILE A 5 -9.52 -18.26 -0.58
C ILE A 5 -8.92 -16.86 -0.57
N VAL A 6 -9.09 -16.13 0.53
CA VAL A 6 -8.44 -14.82 0.75
C VAL A 6 -7.54 -14.91 1.98
N THR A 7 -6.22 -14.77 1.79
CA THR A 7 -5.27 -14.62 2.89
C THR A 7 -5.13 -13.15 3.26
N GLY A 8 -4.95 -12.84 4.55
CA GLY A 8 -4.95 -11.44 5.00
C GLY A 8 -6.31 -10.77 4.80
N ALA A 9 -7.40 -11.52 4.98
CA ALA A 9 -8.78 -11.08 4.72
C ALA A 9 -9.26 -9.88 5.56
N THR A 10 -8.55 -9.56 6.64
CA THR A 10 -8.80 -8.37 7.48
C THR A 10 -7.86 -7.20 7.18
N GLY A 11 -6.88 -7.39 6.29
CA GLY A 11 -5.99 -6.34 5.81
C GLY A 11 -6.67 -5.43 4.78
N LEU A 12 -5.97 -4.36 4.39
CA LEU A 12 -6.52 -3.30 3.52
C LEU A 12 -7.07 -3.83 2.18
N THR A 13 -6.22 -4.50 1.40
CA THR A 13 -6.62 -5.07 0.10
C THR A 13 -7.46 -6.33 0.27
N GLY A 14 -7.13 -7.18 1.24
CA GLY A 14 -7.88 -8.42 1.51
C GLY A 14 -9.34 -8.18 1.89
N ALA A 15 -9.61 -7.19 2.75
CA ALA A 15 -10.97 -6.83 3.15
C ALA A 15 -11.80 -6.26 1.99
N ALA A 16 -11.18 -5.47 1.10
CA ALA A 16 -11.82 -5.00 -0.12
C ALA A 16 -12.16 -6.16 -1.07
N ILE A 17 -11.22 -7.10 -1.28
CA ILE A 17 -11.46 -8.32 -2.07
C ILE A 17 -12.63 -9.12 -1.49
N VAL A 18 -12.68 -9.33 -0.17
CA VAL A 18 -13.81 -10.02 0.47
C VAL A 18 -15.13 -9.30 0.21
N ARG A 19 -15.20 -7.97 0.34
CA ARG A 19 -16.41 -7.18 0.05
C ARG A 19 -16.88 -7.32 -1.40
N HIS A 20 -15.96 -7.34 -2.35
CA HIS A 20 -16.31 -7.54 -3.75
C HIS A 20 -16.77 -8.98 -4.02
N LEU A 21 -16.09 -10.00 -3.46
CA LEU A 21 -16.48 -11.40 -3.63
C LEU A 21 -17.86 -11.72 -3.05
N ILE A 22 -18.24 -11.16 -1.89
CA ILE A 22 -19.57 -11.43 -1.31
C ILE A 22 -20.69 -10.84 -2.18
N ASN A 23 -20.44 -9.71 -2.82
CA ASN A 23 -21.40 -9.02 -3.68
C ASN A 23 -21.46 -9.60 -5.10
N ASP A 24 -20.45 -10.38 -5.51
CA ASP A 24 -20.46 -11.08 -6.79
C ASP A 24 -21.38 -12.32 -6.72
N PRO A 25 -22.47 -12.39 -7.51
CA PRO A 25 -23.40 -13.51 -7.49
C PRO A 25 -22.78 -14.82 -8.02
N ALA A 26 -21.68 -14.76 -8.77
CA ALA A 26 -21.01 -15.96 -9.27
C ALA A 26 -20.34 -16.76 -8.15
N TYR A 27 -19.88 -16.08 -7.09
CA TYR A 27 -19.23 -16.72 -5.95
C TYR A 27 -20.26 -17.21 -4.93
N THR A 28 -20.14 -18.49 -4.56
CA THR A 28 -21.02 -19.11 -3.55
C THR A 28 -20.32 -19.46 -2.25
N LYS A 29 -18.99 -19.54 -2.25
CA LYS A 29 -18.19 -19.83 -1.07
C LYS A 29 -16.86 -19.11 -1.09
N ILE A 30 -16.55 -18.45 0.01
CA ILE A 30 -15.33 -17.65 0.23
C ILE A 30 -14.70 -18.11 1.54
N TYR A 31 -13.51 -18.68 1.46
CA TYR A 31 -12.69 -18.98 2.62
C TYR A 31 -11.88 -17.73 2.99
N THR A 32 -11.98 -17.30 4.24
CA THR A 32 -11.18 -16.19 4.76
C THR A 32 -10.18 -16.71 5.77
N LEU A 33 -8.91 -16.35 5.61
CA LEU A 33 -7.82 -16.84 6.45
C LEU A 33 -7.18 -15.68 7.23
N SER A 34 -7.18 -15.78 8.56
CA SER A 34 -6.53 -14.81 9.45
C SER A 34 -6.17 -15.42 10.80
N ARG A 35 -5.31 -14.73 11.58
CA ARG A 35 -4.88 -15.16 12.91
C ARG A 35 -5.88 -14.84 14.02
N SER A 36 -6.36 -13.60 14.13
CA SER A 36 -6.90 -13.12 15.41
C SER A 36 -8.36 -12.69 15.41
N GLN A 37 -9.00 -12.39 14.26
CA GLN A 37 -10.40 -11.94 14.26
C GLN A 37 -11.17 -12.45 13.04
N PRO A 38 -12.38 -13.00 13.23
CA PRO A 38 -13.28 -13.20 12.10
C PRO A 38 -13.65 -11.82 11.56
N GLY A 39 -13.38 -11.59 10.27
CA GLY A 39 -13.66 -10.33 9.59
C GLY A 39 -15.16 -10.13 9.32
N ILE A 40 -15.50 -9.75 8.10
CA ILE A 40 -16.89 -9.56 7.67
C ILE A 40 -17.69 -10.87 7.87
N GLN A 41 -18.87 -10.76 8.46
CA GLN A 41 -19.81 -11.88 8.60
C GLN A 41 -20.76 -11.91 7.42
N HIS A 42 -20.83 -13.04 6.71
CA HIS A 42 -21.72 -13.21 5.57
C HIS A 42 -21.99 -14.70 5.32
N PRO A 43 -23.19 -15.11 4.85
CA PRO A 43 -23.50 -16.53 4.58
C PRO A 43 -22.56 -17.23 3.58
N LYS A 44 -21.93 -16.47 2.67
CA LYS A 44 -20.92 -16.99 1.72
C LYS A 44 -19.55 -17.23 2.37
N ILE A 45 -19.29 -16.69 3.56
CA ILE A 45 -17.96 -16.70 4.19
C ILE A 45 -17.83 -17.92 5.11
N GLN A 46 -16.75 -18.67 4.91
CA GLN A 46 -16.27 -19.67 5.86
C GLN A 46 -14.90 -19.22 6.38
N HIS A 47 -14.85 -18.81 7.65
CA HIS A 47 -13.59 -18.40 8.25
C HIS A 47 -12.78 -19.62 8.71
N ALA A 48 -11.47 -19.61 8.45
CA ALA A 48 -10.55 -20.55 9.05
C ALA A 48 -9.37 -19.79 9.68
N HIS A 49 -9.02 -20.19 10.90
CA HIS A 49 -7.84 -19.69 11.58
C HIS A 49 -6.59 -20.25 10.90
N LEU A 50 -5.66 -19.38 10.53
CA LEU A 50 -4.37 -19.78 9.96
C LEU A 50 -3.29 -18.79 10.39
N ASP A 51 -2.22 -19.28 11.01
CA ASP A 51 -0.98 -18.55 11.13
C ASP A 51 -0.08 -18.89 9.94
N LEU A 52 0.26 -17.87 9.15
CA LEU A 52 1.11 -18.03 7.98
C LEU A 52 2.61 -18.17 8.36
N GLN A 53 2.95 -18.09 9.65
CA GLN A 53 4.31 -18.35 10.14
C GLN A 53 4.52 -19.82 10.53
N ASP A 54 3.46 -20.61 10.55
CA ASP A 54 3.54 -22.02 10.90
C ASP A 54 4.27 -22.87 9.84
N SER A 55 4.57 -24.11 10.20
CA SER A 55 5.07 -25.10 9.24
C SER A 55 3.98 -25.49 8.22
N ALA A 56 4.40 -25.93 7.04
CA ALA A 56 3.49 -26.42 6.01
C ALA A 56 2.54 -27.53 6.53
N SER A 57 3.03 -28.43 7.38
CA SER A 57 2.22 -29.50 7.97
C SER A 57 1.16 -28.98 8.96
N SER A 58 1.51 -27.99 9.79
CA SER A 58 0.54 -27.34 10.69
C SER A 58 -0.54 -26.61 9.90
N MET A 59 -0.13 -25.82 8.89
CA MET A 59 -1.06 -25.16 7.97
C MET A 59 -1.97 -26.16 7.25
N ALA A 60 -1.44 -27.30 6.79
CA ALA A 60 -2.21 -28.33 6.12
C ALA A 60 -3.33 -28.90 7.02
N ASN A 61 -3.06 -29.08 8.31
CA ASN A 61 -4.08 -29.50 9.28
C ASN A 61 -5.19 -28.44 9.41
N SER A 62 -4.82 -27.17 9.50
CA SER A 62 -5.79 -26.05 9.57
C SER A 62 -6.59 -25.86 8.28
N LEU A 63 -6.03 -26.24 7.13
CA LEU A 63 -6.64 -26.15 5.81
C LEU A 63 -7.40 -27.42 5.41
N SER A 64 -7.60 -28.39 6.31
CA SER A 64 -8.36 -29.60 6.01
C SER A 64 -9.78 -29.26 5.54
N GLY A 65 -10.14 -29.77 4.35
CA GLY A 65 -11.43 -29.50 3.71
C GLY A 65 -11.59 -28.09 3.09
N VAL A 66 -10.51 -27.30 3.05
CA VAL A 66 -10.47 -25.99 2.37
C VAL A 66 -9.88 -26.17 0.98
N SER A 67 -10.64 -25.83 -0.06
CA SER A 67 -10.15 -25.79 -1.44
C SER A 67 -10.92 -24.76 -2.26
N ALA A 68 -10.26 -24.13 -3.22
CA ALA A 68 -10.85 -23.09 -4.03
C ALA A 68 -10.31 -23.02 -5.47
N ASP A 69 -11.12 -22.48 -6.38
CA ASP A 69 -10.70 -22.16 -7.74
C ASP A 69 -9.69 -21.01 -7.80
N TYR A 70 -9.82 -20.04 -6.88
CA TYR A 70 -9.01 -18.82 -6.88
C TYR A 70 -8.43 -18.54 -5.49
N ILE A 71 -7.17 -18.14 -5.46
CA ILE A 71 -6.51 -17.70 -4.23
C ILE A 71 -6.11 -16.23 -4.39
N TYR A 72 -6.48 -15.41 -3.41
CA TYR A 72 -6.06 -14.02 -3.29
C TYR A 72 -5.14 -13.90 -2.09
N PHE A 73 -3.84 -13.78 -2.36
CA PHE A 73 -2.80 -13.72 -1.37
C PHE A 73 -2.44 -12.28 -1.04
N CYS A 74 -2.95 -11.78 0.09
CA CYS A 74 -2.85 -10.36 0.50
C CYS A 74 -2.12 -10.17 1.83
N ALA A 75 -1.28 -11.14 2.23
CA ALA A 75 -0.57 -11.12 3.50
C ALA A 75 0.95 -10.99 3.28
N TYR A 76 1.59 -10.21 4.15
CA TYR A 76 3.05 -10.15 4.30
C TYR A 76 3.40 -9.78 5.74
N LEU A 77 4.66 -9.98 6.12
CA LEU A 77 5.23 -9.55 7.39
C LEU A 77 6.25 -8.45 7.13
N ALA A 78 6.00 -7.27 7.71
CA ALA A 78 6.94 -6.16 7.67
C ALA A 78 8.18 -6.50 8.48
N LYS A 79 9.36 -6.28 7.89
CA LYS A 79 10.68 -6.38 8.52
C LYS A 79 11.49 -5.17 8.07
N SER A 80 12.31 -4.64 8.97
CA SER A 80 13.18 -3.50 8.69
C SER A 80 14.38 -3.88 7.85
N ASP A 81 14.87 -5.12 7.99
CA ASP A 81 15.97 -5.67 7.20
C ASP A 81 15.42 -6.38 5.96
N GLU A 82 15.94 -6.03 4.80
CA GLU A 82 15.45 -6.51 3.51
C GLU A 82 15.71 -8.00 3.25
N GLU A 83 16.82 -8.54 3.77
CA GLU A 83 17.16 -9.96 3.62
C GLU A 83 16.25 -10.82 4.50
N GLU A 84 16.03 -10.39 5.75
CA GLU A 84 15.08 -11.04 6.65
C GLU A 84 13.64 -10.91 6.13
N ALA A 85 13.28 -9.76 5.54
CA ALA A 85 11.99 -9.61 4.85
C ALA A 85 11.84 -10.64 3.72
N ALA A 86 12.88 -10.82 2.90
CA ALA A 86 12.90 -11.78 1.80
C ALA A 86 12.77 -13.22 2.29
N ARG A 87 13.54 -13.60 3.31
CA ARG A 87 13.50 -14.93 3.91
C ARG A 87 12.14 -15.25 4.51
N VAL A 88 11.60 -14.37 5.36
CA VAL A 88 10.36 -14.60 6.09
C VAL A 88 9.15 -14.64 5.15
N ASN A 89 9.04 -13.67 4.22
CA ASN A 89 7.90 -13.61 3.31
C ASN A 89 7.96 -14.68 2.21
N GLY A 90 9.17 -15.13 1.84
CA GLY A 90 9.34 -16.31 1.00
C GLY A 90 8.85 -17.58 1.69
N ALA A 91 9.34 -17.85 2.91
CA ALA A 91 8.95 -19.04 3.69
C ALA A 91 7.44 -19.09 3.96
N LEU A 92 6.84 -17.93 4.24
CA LEU A 92 5.40 -17.77 4.44
C LEU A 92 4.60 -18.26 3.22
N LEU A 93 4.96 -17.81 2.01
CA LEU A 93 4.29 -18.21 0.78
C LEU A 93 4.59 -19.68 0.41
N GLU A 94 5.84 -20.10 0.53
CA GLU A 94 6.28 -21.46 0.22
C GLU A 94 5.56 -22.49 1.10
N ASN A 95 5.49 -22.25 2.41
CA ASN A 95 4.80 -23.14 3.34
C ASN A 95 3.29 -23.20 3.05
N PHE A 96 2.68 -22.08 2.66
CA PHE A 96 1.27 -22.05 2.30
C PHE A 96 0.99 -22.89 1.04
N ILE A 97 1.80 -22.75 0.00
CA ILE A 97 1.67 -23.57 -1.22
C ILE A 97 1.89 -25.06 -0.91
N LYS A 98 2.93 -25.41 -0.14
CA LYS A 98 3.17 -26.79 0.31
C LYS A 98 2.00 -27.36 1.12
N ALA A 99 1.35 -26.54 1.95
CA ALA A 99 0.17 -26.98 2.69
C ALA A 99 -1.01 -27.33 1.75
N LEU A 100 -1.19 -26.55 0.67
CA LEU A 100 -2.18 -26.85 -0.36
C LEU A 100 -1.84 -28.12 -1.16
N GLU A 101 -0.55 -28.42 -1.35
CA GLU A 101 -0.10 -29.67 -1.95
C GLU A 101 -0.40 -30.87 -1.03
N ILE A 102 -0.05 -30.77 0.26
CA ILE A 102 -0.30 -31.82 1.27
C ILE A 102 -1.80 -32.14 1.38
N THR A 103 -2.65 -31.12 1.41
CA THR A 103 -4.12 -31.31 1.47
C THR A 103 -4.73 -31.77 0.14
N GLY A 104 -3.97 -31.68 -0.96
CA GLY A 104 -4.47 -31.91 -2.32
C GLY A 104 -5.33 -30.77 -2.87
N ALA A 105 -5.57 -29.71 -2.09
CA ALA A 105 -6.38 -28.55 -2.48
C ALA A 105 -5.81 -27.82 -3.71
N ILE A 106 -4.49 -27.90 -3.92
CA ILE A 106 -3.80 -27.29 -5.06
C ILE A 106 -4.34 -27.79 -6.42
N LYS A 107 -4.88 -29.01 -6.49
CA LYS A 107 -5.38 -29.63 -7.73
C LYS A 107 -6.65 -28.97 -8.28
N GLN A 108 -7.40 -28.26 -7.45
CA GLN A 108 -8.59 -27.50 -7.87
C GLN A 108 -8.24 -26.09 -8.34
N LEU A 109 -7.06 -25.59 -7.97
CA LEU A 109 -6.67 -24.21 -8.22
C LEU A 109 -6.67 -23.92 -9.71
N LYS A 110 -7.25 -22.79 -10.11
CA LYS A 110 -7.18 -22.26 -11.47
C LYS A 110 -6.22 -21.08 -11.53
N ARG A 111 -6.32 -20.17 -10.55
CA ARG A 111 -5.46 -18.98 -10.51
C ARG A 111 -5.06 -18.57 -9.10
N PHE A 112 -3.76 -18.30 -8.91
CA PHE A 112 -3.20 -17.73 -7.70
C PHE A 112 -2.86 -16.26 -7.94
N ILE A 113 -3.46 -15.34 -7.18
CA ILE A 113 -3.25 -13.91 -7.27
C ILE A 113 -2.40 -13.47 -6.07
N LEU A 114 -1.15 -13.10 -6.33
CA LEU A 114 -0.21 -12.57 -5.35
C LEU A 114 -0.24 -11.04 -5.36
N THR A 115 -0.44 -10.43 -4.20
CA THR A 115 -0.32 -8.96 -4.05
C THR A 115 1.12 -8.59 -3.71
N CYS A 116 1.79 -7.84 -4.59
CA CYS A 116 3.08 -7.22 -4.36
C CYS A 116 2.93 -5.69 -4.30
N GLY A 117 3.73 -4.93 -5.06
CA GLY A 117 3.63 -3.48 -5.12
C GLY A 117 4.76 -2.82 -5.90
N PHE A 118 4.71 -1.50 -6.04
CA PHE A 118 5.68 -0.72 -6.79
C PHE A 118 7.12 -0.75 -6.24
N LYS A 119 7.36 -1.32 -5.05
CA LYS A 119 8.74 -1.66 -4.65
C LYS A 119 9.43 -2.60 -5.64
N HIS A 120 8.68 -3.31 -6.48
CA HIS A 120 9.18 -4.02 -7.67
C HIS A 120 10.09 -3.13 -8.55
N TYR A 121 9.80 -1.83 -8.64
CA TYR A 121 10.58 -0.90 -9.46
C TYR A 121 11.64 -0.12 -8.67
N GLY A 122 11.82 -0.45 -7.39
CA GLY A 122 12.74 0.25 -6.50
C GLY A 122 12.28 1.65 -6.08
N VAL A 123 10.97 1.94 -6.08
CA VAL A 123 10.45 3.27 -5.67
C VAL A 123 10.86 3.70 -4.25
N HIS A 124 11.17 2.72 -3.39
CA HIS A 124 11.68 2.89 -2.03
C HIS A 124 13.19 3.13 -1.94
N LEU A 125 13.91 2.99 -3.06
CA LEU A 125 15.36 3.13 -3.14
C LEU A 125 15.77 4.49 -3.70
N GLY A 126 14.98 5.08 -4.60
CA GLY A 126 15.28 6.36 -5.23
C GLY A 126 14.49 6.57 -6.52
N VAL A 127 14.84 7.61 -7.28
CA VAL A 127 14.29 7.92 -8.62
C VAL A 127 14.27 6.69 -9.54
N PRO A 128 13.07 6.16 -9.89
CA PRO A 128 12.92 5.09 -10.85
C PRO A 128 12.78 5.63 -12.29
N LYS A 129 12.89 4.75 -13.29
CA LYS A 129 12.55 5.08 -14.68
C LYS A 129 11.04 5.22 -14.81
N GLN A 130 10.57 6.36 -15.31
CA GLN A 130 9.14 6.63 -15.47
C GLN A 130 8.69 6.70 -16.95
N PRO A 131 7.43 6.31 -17.26
CA PRO A 131 6.50 5.61 -16.37
C PRO A 131 7.00 4.19 -16.03
N LEU A 132 6.63 3.70 -14.85
CA LEU A 132 6.90 2.33 -14.40
C LEU A 132 6.13 1.35 -15.28
N VAL A 133 6.80 0.32 -15.81
CA VAL A 133 6.17 -0.69 -16.69
C VAL A 133 6.61 -2.10 -16.32
N GLU A 134 5.72 -3.07 -16.48
CA GLU A 134 5.93 -4.47 -16.09
C GLU A 134 7.09 -5.17 -16.82
N SER A 135 7.59 -4.60 -17.91
CA SER A 135 8.77 -5.08 -18.62
C SER A 135 10.09 -4.52 -18.07
N ASP A 136 10.05 -3.65 -17.05
CA ASP A 136 11.26 -3.16 -16.40
C ASP A 136 12.01 -4.31 -15.72
N PRO A 137 13.34 -4.30 -15.76
CA PRO A 137 14.13 -5.35 -15.15
C PRO A 137 13.98 -5.35 -13.62
N ARG A 138 13.93 -6.56 -13.05
CA ARG A 138 14.06 -6.75 -11.59
C ARG A 138 15.41 -6.20 -11.12
N LEU A 139 15.38 -5.45 -10.02
CA LEU A 139 16.59 -4.89 -9.38
C LEU A 139 17.31 -5.96 -8.56
N GLU A 140 17.93 -6.93 -9.22
CA GLU A 140 18.70 -8.02 -8.60
C GLU A 140 19.92 -8.39 -9.46
N GLY A 141 20.74 -9.34 -9.01
CA GLY A 141 21.80 -9.94 -9.85
C GLY A 141 22.86 -8.97 -10.39
N GLY A 142 23.07 -7.80 -9.75
CA GLY A 142 24.03 -6.80 -10.20
C GLY A 142 23.56 -5.96 -11.40
N VAL A 143 22.27 -6.02 -11.76
CA VAL A 143 21.70 -5.29 -12.89
C VAL A 143 22.03 -3.80 -12.80
N GLY A 144 22.50 -3.21 -13.91
CA GLY A 144 22.95 -1.82 -13.96
C GLY A 144 24.30 -1.56 -13.26
N GLY A 145 25.06 -2.60 -12.93
CA GLY A 145 26.34 -2.48 -12.21
C GLY A 145 26.18 -2.13 -10.73
N VAL A 146 25.00 -2.35 -10.16
CA VAL A 146 24.65 -1.97 -8.79
C VAL A 146 24.31 -3.22 -7.98
N LYS A 147 24.84 -3.30 -6.75
CA LYS A 147 24.38 -4.27 -5.76
C LYS A 147 23.09 -3.76 -5.12
N TRP A 148 21.96 -4.32 -5.54
CA TRP A 148 20.64 -3.98 -5.02
C TRP A 148 20.35 -4.70 -3.70
N PRO A 149 19.62 -4.08 -2.76
CA PRO A 149 19.06 -4.78 -1.60
C PRO A 149 18.08 -5.87 -2.04
N SER A 150 17.92 -6.90 -1.22
CA SER A 150 16.92 -7.93 -1.46
C SER A 150 15.51 -7.35 -1.53
N ASN A 151 14.68 -7.90 -2.42
CA ASN A 151 13.28 -7.54 -2.50
C ASN A 151 12.44 -8.81 -2.42
N PHE A 152 11.69 -8.95 -1.32
CA PHE A 152 10.89 -10.15 -1.07
C PHE A 152 9.83 -10.40 -2.15
N TYR A 153 9.41 -9.39 -2.91
CA TYR A 153 8.52 -9.58 -4.05
C TYR A 153 9.12 -10.48 -5.13
N TYR A 154 10.43 -10.38 -5.39
CA TYR A 154 11.07 -11.23 -6.41
C TYR A 154 11.17 -12.68 -5.92
N VAL A 155 11.42 -12.88 -4.62
CA VAL A 155 11.42 -14.22 -4.01
C VAL A 155 10.02 -14.84 -4.10
N GLN A 156 8.98 -14.11 -3.71
CA GLN A 156 7.61 -14.61 -3.78
C GLN A 156 7.13 -14.85 -5.23
N GLN A 157 7.51 -13.98 -6.17
CA GLN A 157 7.25 -14.18 -7.60
C GLN A 157 7.87 -15.48 -8.11
N ARG A 158 9.14 -15.75 -7.81
CA ARG A 158 9.78 -17.02 -8.21
C ARG A 158 9.09 -18.23 -7.60
N ILE A 159 8.75 -18.18 -6.31
CA ILE A 159 8.05 -19.28 -5.62
C ILE A 159 6.72 -19.62 -6.30
N VAL A 160 5.90 -18.61 -6.63
CA VAL A 160 4.60 -18.85 -7.28
C VAL A 160 4.78 -19.25 -8.76
N GLU A 161 5.76 -18.68 -9.46
CA GLU A 161 6.14 -19.05 -10.84
C GLU A 161 6.53 -20.53 -10.92
N ASP A 162 7.44 -20.97 -10.05
CA ASP A 162 7.98 -22.34 -10.03
C ASP A 162 6.90 -23.35 -9.63
N ALA A 163 6.07 -23.03 -8.63
CA ALA A 163 4.98 -23.88 -8.21
C ALA A 163 3.91 -24.04 -9.31
N ALA A 164 3.56 -22.95 -10.00
CA ALA A 164 2.59 -22.98 -11.09
C ALA A 164 3.09 -23.81 -12.30
N ALA A 165 4.39 -23.73 -12.61
CA ALA A 165 5.00 -24.42 -13.75
C ALA A 165 4.78 -25.95 -13.73
N SER A 166 4.62 -26.54 -12.55
CA SER A 166 4.33 -27.97 -12.36
C SER A 166 2.91 -28.26 -11.84
N GLY A 167 2.15 -27.22 -11.47
CA GLY A 167 0.88 -27.35 -10.75
C GLY A 167 -0.37 -27.41 -11.62
N GLY A 168 -0.30 -27.05 -12.90
CA GLY A 168 -1.47 -27.03 -13.80
C GLY A 168 -2.45 -25.87 -13.54
N TRP A 169 -1.99 -24.82 -12.84
CA TRP A 169 -2.73 -23.59 -12.53
C TRP A 169 -1.88 -22.37 -12.92
N GLU A 170 -2.52 -21.21 -13.06
CA GLU A 170 -1.83 -19.98 -13.49
C GLU A 170 -1.62 -19.01 -12.31
N TRP A 171 -0.65 -18.12 -12.43
CA TRP A 171 -0.40 -17.11 -11.39
C TRP A 171 -0.56 -15.68 -11.92
N ILE A 172 -0.88 -14.75 -11.04
CA ILE A 172 -0.88 -13.32 -11.33
C ILE A 172 -0.21 -12.58 -10.17
N CYS A 173 0.69 -11.64 -10.46
CA CYS A 173 1.14 -10.69 -9.45
C CYS A 173 0.57 -9.30 -9.72
N THR A 174 -0.03 -8.68 -8.72
CA THR A 174 -0.51 -7.29 -8.81
C THR A 174 0.49 -6.36 -8.15
N LEU A 175 0.74 -5.22 -8.77
CA LEU A 175 1.68 -4.19 -8.33
C LEU A 175 0.90 -2.89 -8.05
N PRO A 176 0.22 -2.78 -6.90
CA PRO A 176 -0.36 -1.50 -6.48
C PRO A 176 0.72 -0.48 -6.06
N ASN A 177 0.37 0.80 -6.08
CA ASN A 177 1.12 1.89 -5.44
C ASN A 177 0.29 2.49 -4.31
N ASP A 178 0.93 2.86 -3.20
CA ASP A 178 0.37 3.66 -2.10
C ASP A 178 -1.15 3.47 -1.92
N VAL A 179 -1.55 2.34 -1.33
CA VAL A 179 -2.95 1.90 -1.36
C VAL A 179 -3.82 2.79 -0.47
N ILE A 180 -4.89 3.34 -1.05
CA ILE A 180 -5.92 4.15 -0.37
C ILE A 180 -7.07 3.23 0.03
N GLY A 181 -7.46 3.26 1.30
CA GLY A 181 -8.64 2.54 1.77
C GLY A 181 -8.75 2.50 3.29
N TYR A 182 -9.60 1.59 3.76
CA TYR A 182 -9.82 1.36 5.19
C TYR A 182 -9.81 -0.14 5.51
N ALA A 183 -9.19 -0.49 6.63
CA ALA A 183 -9.32 -1.80 7.25
C ALA A 183 -9.38 -1.65 8.77
N LYS A 184 -10.39 -2.28 9.38
CA LYS A 184 -10.57 -2.24 10.83
C LYS A 184 -9.36 -2.84 11.55
N GLY A 185 -8.81 -2.10 12.51
CA GLY A 185 -7.63 -2.51 13.28
C GLY A 185 -6.31 -2.51 12.50
N ASN A 186 -6.32 -2.07 11.24
CA ASN A 186 -5.12 -1.88 10.44
C ASN A 186 -5.01 -0.41 9.99
N PHE A 187 -4.17 0.32 10.69
CA PHE A 187 -3.92 1.75 10.49
C PHE A 187 -2.75 2.01 9.52
N MET A 188 -2.23 0.97 8.87
CA MET A 188 -1.11 1.07 7.92
C MET A 188 -1.57 1.49 6.52
N ASN A 189 -2.02 2.73 6.38
CA ASN A 189 -2.31 3.33 5.07
C ASN A 189 -2.12 4.85 5.08
N GLU A 190 -1.90 5.43 3.90
CA GLU A 190 -1.61 6.86 3.75
C GLU A 190 -2.77 7.76 4.21
N ALA A 191 -4.01 7.38 3.89
CA ALA A 191 -5.20 8.15 4.22
C ALA A 191 -5.38 8.29 5.74
N ALA A 192 -5.13 7.24 6.52
CA ALA A 192 -5.19 7.31 7.98
C ALA A 192 -4.19 8.33 8.54
N SER A 193 -2.92 8.24 8.17
CA SER A 193 -1.89 9.17 8.67
C SER A 193 -2.13 10.61 8.21
N LEU A 194 -2.58 10.83 6.96
CA LEU A 194 -2.93 12.16 6.46
C LEU A 194 -4.14 12.74 7.19
N GLY A 195 -5.17 11.94 7.44
CA GLY A 195 -6.37 12.36 8.16
C GLY A 195 -6.08 12.72 9.60
N LEU A 196 -5.23 11.95 10.29
CA LEU A 196 -4.78 12.22 11.66
C LEU A 196 -3.95 13.51 11.71
N TYR A 197 -3.00 13.67 10.77
CA TYR A 197 -2.21 14.88 10.63
C TYR A 197 -3.11 16.12 10.44
N ALA A 198 -4.04 16.06 9.49
CA ALA A 198 -4.95 17.16 9.19
C ALA A 198 -5.90 17.48 10.36
N THR A 199 -6.39 16.45 11.05
CA THR A 199 -7.23 16.60 12.25
C THR A 199 -6.51 17.40 13.33
N ILE A 200 -5.26 17.05 13.65
CA ILE A 200 -4.52 17.79 14.67
C ILE A 200 -4.13 19.17 14.19
N CYS A 201 -3.71 19.33 12.93
CA CYS A 201 -3.47 20.65 12.34
C CYS A 201 -4.69 21.57 12.49
N LYS A 202 -5.92 21.06 12.33
CA LYS A 202 -7.16 21.82 12.56
C LYS A 202 -7.26 22.33 14.00
N THR A 203 -6.87 21.52 14.98
CA THR A 203 -7.00 21.84 16.41
C THR A 203 -5.89 22.74 16.96
N LEU A 204 -4.72 22.77 16.32
CA LEU A 204 -3.59 23.59 16.75
C LEU A 204 -3.81 25.08 16.42
N PRO A 205 -3.10 25.99 17.12
CA PRO A 205 -3.26 27.43 16.91
C PRO A 205 -3.12 27.85 15.44
N GLY A 206 -4.14 28.57 14.94
CA GLY A 206 -4.19 29.05 13.56
C GLY A 206 -4.69 28.04 12.52
N SER A 207 -4.98 26.79 12.93
CA SER A 207 -5.54 25.73 12.09
C SER A 207 -4.79 25.51 10.77
N LYS A 208 -3.46 25.63 10.80
CA LYS A 208 -2.62 25.62 9.59
C LYS A 208 -2.30 24.19 9.16
N LEU A 209 -2.61 23.86 7.91
CA LEU A 209 -2.17 22.61 7.27
C LEU A 209 -0.90 22.87 6.43
N ILE A 210 0.25 22.82 7.10
CA ILE A 210 1.56 22.96 6.45
C ILE A 210 1.89 21.64 5.75
N PHE A 211 2.37 21.67 4.51
CA PHE A 211 2.83 20.47 3.83
C PHE A 211 4.11 19.96 4.52
N PRO A 212 4.12 18.74 5.09
CA PRO A 212 5.27 18.24 5.84
C PRO A 212 6.49 17.98 4.96
N GLY A 213 6.25 17.63 3.70
CA GLY A 213 7.28 17.26 2.73
C GLY A 213 7.98 18.45 2.06
N ASN A 214 8.79 18.16 1.06
CA ASN A 214 9.54 19.17 0.33
C ASN A 214 8.81 19.71 -0.91
N LYS A 215 9.24 20.88 -1.38
CA LYS A 215 8.68 21.54 -2.57
C LYS A 215 8.74 20.66 -3.82
N LYS A 216 9.82 19.89 -4.04
CA LYS A 216 9.90 19.03 -5.24
C LYS A 216 8.77 18.01 -5.23
N ASN A 217 8.58 17.30 -4.12
CA ASN A 217 7.51 16.31 -4.00
C ASN A 217 6.10 16.92 -4.12
N TYR A 218 5.93 18.16 -3.70
CA TYR A 218 4.66 18.86 -3.84
C TYR A 218 4.20 18.98 -5.30
N PHE A 219 5.16 19.17 -6.22
CA PHE A 219 4.92 19.39 -7.65
C PHE A 219 5.06 18.15 -8.54
N VAL A 220 5.63 17.04 -8.06
CA VAL A 220 5.75 15.82 -8.86
C VAL A 220 4.41 15.08 -8.95
N TYR A 221 4.19 14.43 -10.09
CA TYR A 221 3.07 13.53 -10.28
C TYR A 221 3.35 12.16 -9.63
N ASN A 222 2.29 11.61 -9.06
CA ASN A 222 2.20 10.27 -8.51
C ASN A 222 0.89 9.62 -9.00
N CYS A 223 0.80 8.30 -8.89
CA CYS A 223 -0.45 7.57 -9.00
C CYS A 223 -0.72 6.78 -7.72
N TRP A 224 -1.99 6.56 -7.39
CA TRP A 224 -2.40 5.77 -6.24
C TRP A 224 -3.21 4.56 -6.67
N THR A 225 -3.46 3.67 -5.72
CA THR A 225 -4.35 2.53 -5.91
C THR A 225 -5.42 2.51 -4.83
N SER A 226 -6.69 2.69 -5.21
CA SER A 226 -7.82 2.39 -4.35
C SER A 226 -7.85 0.89 -4.04
N ALA A 227 -8.09 0.54 -2.77
CA ALA A 227 -8.31 -0.84 -2.36
C ALA A 227 -9.53 -1.46 -3.08
N GLU A 228 -10.56 -0.66 -3.38
CA GLU A 228 -11.73 -1.11 -4.14
C GLU A 228 -11.35 -1.42 -5.60
N LEU A 229 -10.61 -0.51 -6.25
CA LEU A 229 -10.12 -0.73 -7.61
C LEU A 229 -9.19 -1.95 -7.67
N HIS A 230 -8.30 -2.11 -6.70
CA HIS A 230 -7.42 -3.28 -6.60
C HIS A 230 -8.22 -4.58 -6.47
N ALA A 231 -9.28 -4.58 -5.67
CA ALA A 231 -10.16 -5.72 -5.53
C ALA A 231 -10.88 -6.05 -6.85
N ARG A 232 -11.49 -5.07 -7.51
CA ARG A 232 -12.12 -5.25 -8.84
C ARG A 232 -11.10 -5.76 -9.87
N PHE A 233 -9.89 -5.22 -9.86
CA PHE A 233 -8.79 -5.69 -10.72
C PHE A 233 -8.46 -7.15 -10.44
N CYS A 234 -8.31 -7.54 -9.18
CA CYS A 234 -8.03 -8.93 -8.80
C CYS A 234 -9.12 -9.89 -9.28
N LEU A 235 -10.40 -9.52 -9.17
CA LEU A 235 -11.53 -10.34 -9.63
C LEU A 235 -11.61 -10.41 -11.17
N TRP A 236 -11.36 -9.30 -11.86
CA TRP A 236 -11.25 -9.31 -13.32
C TRP A 236 -10.07 -10.20 -13.75
N ALA A 237 -8.90 -9.96 -13.17
CA ALA A 237 -7.68 -10.67 -13.49
C ALA A 237 -7.77 -12.16 -13.12
N SER A 238 -8.62 -12.58 -12.17
CA SER A 238 -8.78 -14.00 -11.84
C SER A 238 -9.45 -14.82 -12.96
N THR A 239 -10.18 -14.16 -13.86
CA THR A 239 -10.96 -14.83 -14.93
C THR A 239 -10.62 -14.33 -16.34
N ALA A 240 -9.93 -13.19 -16.48
CA ALA A 240 -9.61 -12.59 -17.77
C ALA A 240 -8.77 -13.54 -18.66
N PRO A 241 -9.14 -13.74 -19.94
CA PRO A 241 -8.34 -14.48 -20.90
C PRO A 241 -6.96 -13.84 -21.11
N GLY A 242 -5.90 -14.65 -21.10
CA GLY A 242 -4.52 -14.18 -21.29
C GLY A 242 -3.91 -13.41 -20.12
N ALA A 243 -4.64 -13.24 -19.01
CA ALA A 243 -4.09 -12.60 -17.81
C ALA A 243 -3.24 -13.53 -16.96
N GLY A 244 -3.40 -14.85 -17.08
CA GLY A 244 -2.60 -15.82 -16.34
C GLY A 244 -1.10 -15.74 -16.67
N ASN A 245 -0.26 -16.07 -15.70
CA ASN A 245 1.20 -16.06 -15.74
C ASN A 245 1.80 -14.68 -16.04
N ASN A 246 1.28 -13.65 -15.39
CA ASN A 246 1.68 -12.26 -15.63
C ASN A 246 1.77 -11.44 -14.34
N ILE A 247 2.61 -10.41 -14.38
CA ILE A 247 2.56 -9.28 -13.45
C ILE A 247 1.78 -8.11 -14.07
N PHE A 248 1.11 -7.31 -13.26
CA PHE A 248 0.38 -6.11 -13.69
C PHE A 248 0.58 -4.97 -12.71
N ASN A 249 0.86 -3.77 -13.23
CA ASN A 249 0.57 -2.55 -12.51
C ASN A 249 -0.92 -2.49 -12.17
N VAL A 250 -1.25 -1.91 -11.01
CA VAL A 250 -2.63 -1.61 -10.64
C VAL A 250 -2.68 -0.20 -10.10
N ALA A 251 -3.22 0.75 -10.85
CA ALA A 251 -3.36 2.15 -10.47
C ALA A 251 -4.76 2.65 -10.83
N ASN A 252 -5.20 3.69 -10.13
CA ASN A 252 -6.52 4.31 -10.26
C ASN A 252 -6.88 4.75 -11.69
N GLY A 253 -5.87 5.08 -12.49
CA GLY A 253 -6.01 5.43 -13.90
C GLY A 253 -5.87 6.93 -14.16
N ASP A 254 -5.80 7.75 -13.11
CA ASP A 254 -5.34 9.13 -13.12
C ASP A 254 -3.90 9.26 -12.55
N THR A 255 -3.39 10.49 -12.59
CA THR A 255 -2.18 10.91 -11.87
C THR A 255 -2.49 12.19 -11.13
N GLN A 256 -2.03 12.30 -9.90
CA GLN A 256 -2.23 13.46 -9.05
C GLN A 256 -0.90 13.99 -8.52
N SER A 257 -0.92 15.20 -7.98
CA SER A 257 0.22 15.82 -7.29
C SER A 257 -0.28 16.42 -5.98
N PHE A 258 0.59 16.62 -5.00
CA PHE A 258 0.15 17.23 -3.74
C PHE A 258 -0.26 18.70 -3.93
N GLN A 259 0.19 19.41 -4.98
CA GLN A 259 -0.37 20.73 -5.30
C GLN A 259 -1.86 20.72 -5.60
N GLU A 260 -2.42 19.59 -6.09
CA GLU A 260 -3.85 19.43 -6.31
C GLU A 260 -4.54 18.83 -5.07
N LEU A 261 -3.95 17.80 -4.46
CA LEU A 261 -4.58 17.08 -3.34
C LEU A 261 -4.56 17.87 -2.03
N TRP A 262 -3.54 18.69 -1.78
CA TRP A 262 -3.36 19.37 -0.49
C TRP A 262 -4.40 20.47 -0.23
N PRO A 263 -4.75 21.34 -1.21
CA PRO A 263 -5.88 22.27 -1.05
C PRO A 263 -7.19 21.57 -0.73
N ARG A 264 -7.48 20.45 -1.40
CA ARG A 264 -8.69 19.66 -1.15
C ARG A 264 -8.69 19.05 0.26
N LEU A 265 -7.54 18.56 0.72
CA LEU A 265 -7.37 18.07 2.09
C LEU A 265 -7.60 19.18 3.12
N ALA A 266 -7.07 20.39 2.87
CA ALA A 266 -7.29 21.53 3.74
C ALA A 266 -8.77 21.92 3.81
N GLU A 267 -9.45 21.99 2.66
CA GLU A 267 -10.89 22.26 2.59
C GLU A 267 -11.70 21.20 3.33
N ARG A 268 -11.40 19.92 3.08
CA ARG A 268 -12.06 18.79 3.74
C ARG A 268 -12.02 18.93 5.26
N PHE A 269 -10.85 19.21 5.85
CA PHE A 269 -10.69 19.28 7.31
C PHE A 269 -10.92 20.69 7.89
N GLY A 270 -11.22 21.69 7.06
CA GLY A 270 -11.42 23.08 7.48
C GLY A 270 -10.14 23.76 7.99
N CYS A 271 -9.00 23.36 7.44
CA CYS A 271 -7.69 23.93 7.72
C CYS A 271 -7.38 25.11 6.77
N LYS A 272 -6.43 25.95 7.19
CA LYS A 272 -5.89 27.05 6.38
C LYS A 272 -4.54 26.64 5.80
N ILE A 273 -4.33 26.91 4.52
CA ILE A 273 -3.01 26.78 3.89
C ILE A 273 -2.21 28.07 4.14
N PRO A 274 -0.95 27.99 4.60
CA PRO A 274 -0.07 29.16 4.65
C PRO A 274 0.09 29.81 3.27
N ALA A 275 0.10 31.15 3.23
CA ALA A 275 0.30 31.89 1.97
C ALA A 275 1.65 31.60 1.31
N ASP A 276 2.69 31.31 2.12
CA ASP A 276 4.02 30.92 1.67
C ASP A 276 4.43 29.57 2.28
N MET A 277 3.89 28.49 1.72
CA MET A 277 4.02 27.12 2.22
C MET A 277 5.48 26.69 2.46
N PHE A 278 6.39 27.14 1.61
CA PHE A 278 7.78 26.64 1.56
C PHE A 278 8.82 27.66 2.03
N SER A 279 8.39 28.79 2.58
CA SER A 279 9.30 29.76 3.18
C SER A 279 9.87 29.24 4.51
N PRO A 280 11.15 29.53 4.82
CA PRO A 280 11.74 29.23 6.11
C PRO A 280 10.88 29.73 7.29
N ALA A 281 10.24 30.90 7.17
CA ALA A 281 9.39 31.46 8.22
C ALA A 281 8.16 30.59 8.55
N THR A 282 7.70 29.76 7.61
CA THR A 282 6.58 28.82 7.83
C THR A 282 7.05 27.57 8.58
N THR A 283 8.29 27.14 8.39
CA THR A 283 8.80 25.86 8.86
C THR A 283 9.84 25.96 9.98
N GLU A 284 10.36 27.14 10.29
CA GLU A 284 11.42 27.37 11.28
C GLU A 284 11.06 26.82 12.67
N ALA A 285 9.80 26.97 13.08
CA ALA A 285 9.29 26.44 14.34
C ALA A 285 9.30 24.89 14.42
N TYR A 286 9.59 24.21 13.32
CA TYR A 286 9.66 22.74 13.20
C TYR A 286 11.09 22.25 12.91
N ALA A 287 12.11 23.11 13.03
CA ALA A 287 13.48 22.74 12.68
C ALA A 287 13.98 21.48 13.42
N ASN A 288 13.56 21.29 14.68
CA ASN A 288 13.88 20.11 15.50
C ASN A 288 13.17 18.83 15.03
N GLU A 289 12.07 18.97 14.31
CA GLU A 289 11.33 17.87 13.70
C GLU A 289 11.65 17.70 12.21
N SER A 290 12.63 18.41 11.66
CA SER A 290 12.99 18.25 10.25
C SER A 290 13.76 16.94 9.99
N THR A 291 13.70 16.46 8.76
CA THR A 291 14.54 15.35 8.28
C THR A 291 15.27 15.76 7.01
N ASN A 292 16.59 15.61 7.05
CA ASN A 292 17.50 15.86 5.94
C ASN A 292 18.47 14.67 5.85
N MET A 293 18.08 13.64 5.10
CA MET A 293 18.77 12.35 5.08
C MET A 293 19.11 11.91 3.66
N ASP A 294 20.41 11.67 3.41
CA ASP A 294 20.86 10.96 2.21
C ASP A 294 20.70 9.47 2.41
N MET A 295 20.06 8.82 1.45
CA MET A 295 19.84 7.39 1.44
C MET A 295 21.11 6.67 0.99
N ARG A 296 21.34 5.48 1.54
CA ARG A 296 22.50 4.63 1.20
C ARG A 296 22.33 3.86 -0.11
N THR A 297 21.14 3.94 -0.69
CA THR A 297 20.72 3.25 -1.90
C THR A 297 21.18 3.99 -3.16
N LYS A 298 20.98 3.36 -4.33
CA LYS A 298 21.20 3.98 -5.64
C LYS A 298 19.88 4.23 -6.33
N HIS A 299 19.84 5.24 -7.21
CA HIS A 299 18.67 5.50 -8.04
C HIS A 299 18.40 4.33 -8.99
N PRO A 300 17.21 3.69 -8.98
CA PRO A 300 16.87 2.62 -9.92
C PRO A 300 16.96 3.02 -11.40
N ILE A 301 16.82 4.31 -11.71
CA ILE A 301 17.04 4.83 -13.08
C ILE A 301 18.43 4.47 -13.64
N THR A 302 19.43 4.19 -12.78
CA THR A 302 20.78 3.74 -13.15
C THR A 302 20.74 2.52 -14.07
N VAL A 303 19.80 1.59 -13.85
CA VAL A 303 19.64 0.39 -14.68
C VAL A 303 19.32 0.71 -16.14
N HIS A 304 18.66 1.85 -16.37
CA HIS A 304 18.26 2.30 -17.69
C HIS A 304 19.19 3.38 -18.26
N ALA A 305 20.19 3.83 -17.48
CA ALA A 305 20.95 5.04 -17.76
C ALA A 305 21.60 5.05 -19.15
N GLN A 306 22.28 3.95 -19.52
CA GLN A 306 22.94 3.85 -20.83
C GLN A 306 21.94 3.97 -21.98
N LYS A 307 20.79 3.28 -21.89
CA LYS A 307 19.75 3.29 -22.92
C LYS A 307 19.08 4.65 -23.06
N MET A 308 19.04 5.44 -21.99
CA MET A 308 18.44 6.78 -21.96
C MET A 308 19.45 7.91 -22.18
N GLY A 309 20.74 7.60 -22.41
CA GLY A 309 21.79 8.61 -22.56
C GLY A 309 22.19 9.32 -21.27
N LEU A 310 21.86 8.76 -20.10
CA LEU A 310 22.11 9.34 -18.78
C LEU A 310 23.42 8.87 -18.13
N SER A 311 24.28 8.11 -18.82
CA SER A 311 25.48 7.51 -18.22
C SER A 311 26.45 8.51 -17.56
N LYS A 312 26.37 9.80 -17.90
CA LYS A 312 27.16 10.89 -17.31
C LYS A 312 26.30 11.92 -16.57
N ASP A 313 25.01 11.64 -16.40
CA ASP A 313 24.09 12.57 -15.75
C ASP A 313 24.43 12.71 -14.26
N HIS A 314 24.37 13.95 -13.76
CA HIS A 314 24.68 14.26 -12.37
C HIS A 314 23.75 13.52 -11.38
N LEU A 315 22.50 13.23 -11.78
CA LEU A 315 21.56 12.44 -11.00
C LEU A 315 22.16 11.10 -10.53
N LEU A 316 22.98 10.44 -11.35
CA LEU A 316 23.56 9.14 -11.01
C LEU A 316 24.69 9.23 -9.98
N THR A 317 25.26 10.43 -9.83
CA THR A 317 26.33 10.70 -8.87
C THR A 317 25.81 11.09 -7.48
N MET A 318 24.56 11.55 -7.41
CA MET A 318 23.92 11.97 -6.18
C MET A 318 23.22 10.79 -5.47
N PRO A 319 23.25 10.72 -4.14
CA PRO A 319 22.42 9.79 -3.41
C PRO A 319 20.94 10.22 -3.51
N PRO A 320 20.01 9.26 -3.53
CA PRO A 320 18.60 9.55 -3.27
C PRO A 320 18.46 10.21 -1.88
N ALA A 321 17.47 11.08 -1.74
CA ALA A 321 17.33 11.94 -0.57
C ALA A 321 15.89 11.93 -0.02
N LEU A 322 15.79 11.89 1.31
CA LEU A 322 14.57 12.23 2.03
C LEU A 322 14.74 13.61 2.68
N ARG A 323 13.87 14.54 2.32
CA ARG A 323 13.86 15.93 2.79
C ARG A 323 12.46 16.29 3.25
N LEU A 324 12.32 16.58 4.54
CA LEU A 324 11.08 17.05 5.15
C LEU A 324 11.37 18.26 6.05
N PRO A 325 10.78 19.44 5.81
CA PRO A 325 10.76 20.50 6.81
C PRO A 325 10.05 20.07 8.09
N ILE A 326 9.06 19.17 8.01
CA ILE A 326 8.36 18.59 9.16
C ILE A 326 8.30 17.07 8.95
N ASP A 327 9.06 16.31 9.71
CA ASP A 327 8.98 14.84 9.72
C ASP A 327 7.73 14.40 10.52
N PRO A 328 6.71 13.80 9.88
CA PRO A 328 5.50 13.36 10.58
C PRO A 328 5.76 12.45 11.78
N ALA A 329 6.78 11.59 11.71
CA ALA A 329 7.14 10.68 12.79
C ALA A 329 7.74 11.40 14.00
N LYS A 330 8.50 12.49 13.79
CA LYS A 330 9.01 13.32 14.89
C LYS A 330 7.94 14.28 15.41
N TRP A 331 7.19 14.89 14.48
CA TRP A 331 6.11 15.82 14.79
C TRP A 331 5.01 15.16 15.63
N SER A 332 4.65 13.90 15.33
CA SER A 332 3.64 13.15 16.10
C SER A 332 4.07 12.88 17.55
N GLN A 333 5.35 13.09 17.87
CA GLN A 333 5.91 12.87 19.20
C GLN A 333 5.97 14.12 20.08
N ARG A 334 5.74 15.32 19.52
CA ARG A 334 5.76 16.58 20.28
C ARG A 334 4.68 16.59 21.36
N ASP A 335 4.98 17.21 22.49
CA ASP A 335 4.08 17.22 23.66
C ASP A 335 2.76 17.94 23.37
N ASP A 336 2.81 19.08 22.67
CA ASP A 336 1.63 19.85 22.26
C ASP A 336 0.72 19.06 21.31
N VAL A 337 1.32 18.33 20.37
CA VAL A 337 0.62 17.45 19.41
C VAL A 337 -0.04 16.28 20.12
N LYS A 338 0.66 15.60 21.03
CA LYS A 338 0.10 14.50 21.83
C LYS A 338 -1.02 14.96 22.75
N GLU A 339 -0.88 16.14 23.36
CA GLU A 339 -1.93 16.72 24.20
C GLU A 339 -3.18 17.07 23.37
N ALA A 340 -2.99 17.65 22.18
CA ALA A 340 -4.08 17.93 21.25
C ALA A 340 -4.80 16.63 20.82
N TRP A 341 -4.05 15.58 20.47
CA TRP A 341 -4.63 14.28 20.15
C TRP A 341 -5.44 13.69 21.30
N LYS A 342 -4.92 13.67 22.53
CA LYS A 342 -5.67 13.17 23.69
C LYS A 342 -6.99 13.89 23.89
N LYS A 343 -7.03 15.21 23.69
CA LYS A 343 -8.26 16.01 23.77
C LYS A 343 -9.26 15.62 22.68
N VAL A 344 -8.81 15.50 21.43
CA VAL A 344 -9.64 15.08 20.29
C VAL A 344 -10.17 13.66 20.49
N GLN A 345 -9.28 12.71 20.80
CA GLN A 345 -9.60 11.31 21.03
C GLN A 345 -10.67 11.15 22.12
N SER A 346 -10.49 11.81 23.27
CA SER A 346 -11.48 11.76 24.36
C SER A 346 -12.81 12.42 23.97
N LYS A 347 -12.76 13.58 23.30
CA LYS A 347 -13.97 14.32 22.92
C LYS A 347 -14.86 13.58 21.94
N TYR A 348 -14.26 12.86 20.98
CA TYR A 348 -15.00 12.15 19.93
C TYR A 348 -15.06 10.63 20.15
N ASN A 349 -14.54 10.13 21.28
CA ASN A 349 -14.46 8.71 21.59
C ASN A 349 -13.79 7.89 20.47
N LEU A 350 -12.62 8.34 20.03
CA LEU A 350 -11.86 7.71 18.94
C LEU A 350 -11.07 6.49 19.43
N ASP A 351 -10.72 5.60 18.51
CA ASP A 351 -9.93 4.41 18.76
C ASP A 351 -8.62 4.77 19.49
N GLU A 352 -8.35 4.05 20.59
CA GLU A 352 -7.21 4.29 21.47
C GLU A 352 -5.87 4.06 20.77
N ASP A 353 -5.84 3.12 19.83
CA ASP A 353 -4.63 2.69 19.12
C ASP A 353 -4.37 3.50 17.84
N ALA A 354 -5.33 4.29 17.36
CA ALA A 354 -5.27 4.94 16.05
C ALA A 354 -3.99 5.76 15.85
N TRP A 355 -3.56 6.51 16.88
CA TRP A 355 -2.40 7.38 16.81
C TRP A 355 -1.07 6.63 16.84
N ASP A 356 -0.95 5.68 17.75
CA ASP A 356 0.30 4.92 17.96
C ASP A 356 0.53 3.89 16.87
N LYS A 357 -0.54 3.40 16.24
CA LYS A 357 -0.46 2.45 15.11
C LYS A 357 -0.49 3.13 13.74
N ALA A 358 -0.67 4.45 13.66
CA ALA A 358 -0.59 5.16 12.40
C ALA A 358 0.81 4.99 11.79
N THR A 359 0.89 4.80 10.48
CA THR A 359 2.18 4.63 9.80
C THR A 359 2.83 5.98 9.53
N TRP A 360 3.33 6.62 10.59
CA TRP A 360 4.04 7.89 10.50
C TRP A 360 5.31 7.79 9.67
N ASP A 361 6.11 6.73 9.86
CA ASP A 361 7.35 6.50 9.08
C ASP A 361 7.08 6.33 7.57
N PHE A 362 5.96 5.69 7.23
CA PHE A 362 5.53 5.59 5.84
C PHE A 362 5.17 6.97 5.27
N LEU A 363 4.45 7.80 6.03
CA LEU A 363 4.12 9.16 5.62
C LEU A 363 5.38 10.03 5.49
N THR A 364 6.35 9.87 6.40
CA THR A 364 7.68 10.49 6.31
C THR A 364 8.37 10.12 4.99
N PHE A 365 8.38 8.84 4.62
CA PHE A 365 8.94 8.41 3.35
C PHE A 365 8.17 8.98 2.13
N ALA A 366 6.84 8.82 2.12
CA ALA A 366 5.98 9.21 1.00
C ALA A 366 6.03 10.71 0.71
N LEU A 367 6.04 11.54 1.76
CA LEU A 367 6.11 13.01 1.64
C LEU A 367 7.54 13.53 1.51
N GLY A 368 8.54 12.78 1.99
CA GLY A 368 9.93 13.23 2.05
C GLY A 368 10.77 12.93 0.83
N ARG A 369 10.40 11.94 0.01
CA ARG A 369 11.11 11.65 -1.24
C ARG A 369 11.10 12.86 -2.17
N GLU A 370 12.11 12.98 -3.02
CA GLU A 370 12.22 14.07 -4.01
C GLU A 370 11.79 13.65 -5.43
N TRP A 371 11.05 12.54 -5.56
CA TRP A 371 10.64 11.96 -6.84
C TRP A 371 9.21 11.45 -6.80
N GLY A 372 8.57 11.48 -7.97
CA GLY A 372 7.23 10.91 -8.18
C GLY A 372 7.26 9.41 -8.46
N CYS A 373 6.08 8.79 -8.46
CA CYS A 373 5.85 7.40 -8.83
C CYS A 373 4.61 7.27 -9.70
N VAL A 374 4.80 7.11 -11.02
CA VAL A 374 3.74 6.92 -11.99
C VAL A 374 3.96 5.61 -12.74
N GLY A 375 3.06 4.66 -12.53
CA GLY A 375 2.94 3.46 -13.38
C GLY A 375 1.83 3.63 -14.40
N ASN A 376 1.93 2.94 -15.52
CA ASN A 376 0.82 2.88 -16.48
C ASN A 376 0.14 1.51 -16.46
N MET A 377 -1.12 1.51 -16.92
CA MET A 377 -2.00 0.33 -16.96
C MET A 377 -2.12 -0.26 -18.37
N ASN A 378 -1.21 0.08 -19.29
CA ASN A 378 -1.38 -0.24 -20.71
C ASN A 378 -1.43 -1.74 -20.98
N LYS A 379 -0.68 -2.54 -20.21
CA LYS A 379 -0.68 -4.01 -20.33
C LYS A 379 -2.06 -4.58 -20.01
N ALA A 380 -2.65 -4.20 -18.88
CA ALA A 380 -3.99 -4.64 -18.49
C ALA A 380 -5.07 -4.12 -19.44
N ARG A 381 -4.97 -2.85 -19.89
CA ARG A 381 -5.91 -2.24 -20.85
C ARG A 381 -5.95 -2.99 -22.18
N LYS A 382 -4.79 -3.44 -22.68
CA LYS A 382 -4.71 -4.29 -23.89
C LYS A 382 -5.40 -5.65 -23.73
N LEU A 383 -5.58 -6.12 -22.49
CA LEU A 383 -6.32 -7.35 -22.16
C LEU A 383 -7.80 -7.07 -21.81
N GLY A 384 -8.27 -5.83 -21.92
CA GLY A 384 -9.67 -5.47 -21.73
C GLY A 384 -10.01 -4.85 -20.36
N TRP A 385 -9.04 -4.53 -19.52
CA TRP A 385 -9.30 -3.76 -18.30
C TRP A 385 -9.63 -2.30 -18.64
N THR A 386 -10.81 -1.82 -18.25
CA THR A 386 -11.27 -0.44 -18.54
C THR A 386 -11.68 0.35 -17.30
N ASP A 387 -11.69 -0.29 -16.13
CA ASP A 387 -12.09 0.34 -14.87
C ASP A 387 -11.14 1.47 -14.46
N TYR A 388 -11.71 2.41 -13.72
CA TYR A 388 -11.09 3.67 -13.28
C TYR A 388 -11.62 4.04 -11.89
N GLU A 389 -10.83 4.76 -11.12
CA GLU A 389 -11.27 5.43 -9.90
C GLU A 389 -10.58 6.79 -9.81
N ASP A 390 -11.32 7.84 -9.43
CA ASP A 390 -10.70 9.13 -9.16
C ASP A 390 -9.93 9.05 -7.82
N THR A 391 -8.69 9.53 -7.83
CA THR A 391 -7.82 9.42 -6.64
C THR A 391 -8.33 10.27 -5.47
N TRP A 392 -8.92 11.44 -5.71
CA TRP A 392 -9.49 12.25 -4.64
C TRP A 392 -10.75 11.59 -4.07
N ASP A 393 -11.63 11.07 -4.92
CA ASP A 393 -12.82 10.33 -4.48
C ASP A 393 -12.45 9.09 -3.65
N SER A 394 -11.33 8.44 -3.98
CA SER A 394 -10.77 7.33 -3.20
C SER A 394 -10.36 7.80 -1.78
N PHE A 395 -9.69 8.95 -1.66
CA PHE A 395 -9.33 9.54 -0.38
C PHE A 395 -10.56 9.96 0.42
N GLU A 396 -11.51 10.64 -0.21
CA GLU A 396 -12.80 11.02 0.38
C GLU A 396 -13.53 9.79 0.94
N HIS A 397 -13.61 8.71 0.16
CA HIS A 397 -14.20 7.47 0.63
C HIS A 397 -13.45 6.90 1.83
N ALA A 398 -12.12 6.80 1.77
CA ALA A 398 -11.31 6.29 2.87
C ALA A 398 -11.47 7.13 4.15
N PHE A 399 -11.50 8.46 4.06
CA PHE A 399 -11.74 9.34 5.20
C PHE A 399 -13.11 9.11 5.82
N ARG A 400 -14.18 8.99 5.02
CA ARG A 400 -15.52 8.65 5.56
C ARG A 400 -15.51 7.32 6.30
N MET A 401 -14.87 6.29 5.73
CA MET A 401 -14.76 4.98 6.39
C MET A 401 -13.95 5.05 7.69
N LEU A 402 -12.91 5.90 7.75
CA LEU A 402 -12.13 6.15 8.96
C LEU A 402 -12.94 6.90 10.03
N GLU A 403 -13.82 7.82 9.63
CA GLU A 403 -14.76 8.52 10.52
C GLU A 403 -15.81 7.56 11.09
N GLU A 404 -16.47 6.78 10.23
CA GLU A 404 -17.43 5.74 10.64
C GLU A 404 -16.77 4.68 11.53
N GLY A 405 -15.50 4.36 11.26
CA GLY A 405 -14.68 3.44 12.04
C GLY A 405 -14.16 4.00 13.36
N GLY A 406 -14.45 5.26 13.70
CA GLY A 406 -13.97 5.90 14.94
C GLY A 406 -12.47 6.17 14.97
N VAL A 407 -11.78 6.16 13.83
CA VAL A 407 -10.35 6.46 13.72
C VAL A 407 -10.13 7.96 13.58
N LEU A 408 -11.02 8.62 12.84
CA LEU A 408 -11.06 10.07 12.67
C LEU A 408 -12.34 10.63 13.29
N PRO A 409 -12.35 11.89 13.76
CA PRO A 409 -13.57 12.53 14.22
C PRO A 409 -14.49 12.87 13.03
N PRO A 410 -15.83 12.90 13.21
CA PRO A 410 -16.74 13.36 12.18
C PRO A 410 -16.35 14.77 11.70
N VAL A 411 -15.98 14.90 10.43
CA VAL A 411 -15.23 16.08 9.97
C VAL A 411 -16.04 17.38 10.10
N GLU A 412 -17.36 17.33 9.90
CA GLU A 412 -18.24 18.49 10.05
C GLU A 412 -18.37 18.94 11.51
N GLN A 413 -18.29 18.02 12.46
CA GLN A 413 -18.26 18.38 13.88
C GLN A 413 -16.90 18.96 14.26
N LEU A 414 -15.80 18.36 13.78
CA LEU A 414 -14.45 18.90 13.96
C LEU A 414 -14.34 20.35 13.47
N LYS A 415 -14.91 20.65 12.30
CA LYS A 415 -14.91 22.02 11.75
C LYS A 415 -15.62 23.02 12.65
N ARG A 416 -16.80 22.67 13.17
CA ARG A 416 -17.60 23.54 14.06
C ARG A 416 -16.93 23.77 15.41
N ASP A 417 -16.31 22.73 15.94
CA ASP A 417 -15.75 22.75 17.28
C ASP A 417 -14.40 23.50 17.36
N TYR A 418 -13.74 23.66 16.22
CA TYR A 418 -12.43 24.33 16.07
C TYR A 418 -12.47 25.40 14.95
N SER A 419 -13.61 26.07 14.79
CA SER A 419 -13.85 27.09 13.75
C SER A 419 -13.13 28.39 14.00
#